data_AF-A0A9Q4KY78-F1
#
_entry.id   AF-A0A9Q4KY78-F1
#
_cell.length_a   1.000
_cell.length_b   1.000
_cell.length_c   1.000
_cell.angle_alpha   90.00
_cell.angle_beta   90.00
_cell.angle_gamma   90.00
#
_symmetry.space_group_name_H-M   'P 1'
#
loop_
_entity.id
_entity.type
_entity.pdbx_description
1 polymer ?
#
loop_
_entity_poly.entity_id
_entity_poly.type
_entity_poly.pdbx_seq_one_letter_code
_entity_poly.pdbx_strand_id
1 'polypeptide(L)'
;MSRKLTLPQLKKYDITQKVIEALADSESRAILFSIVKKGNTAAELSDNLKIPLSSVYKKLSDLEELTLIKVEKWMLSDKGRKYKFYRSRISKADISIRNPEPVLTLIPN
;
A
#
# COMPACT_ATOMS: atom_id res chain seq x y z
N MET A 1 -22.80 -2.29 -25.18
CA MET A 1 -22.22 -1.11 -24.49
C MET A 1 -21.79 -1.54 -23.10
N SER A 2 -20.50 -1.44 -22.77
CA SER A 2 -20.04 -1.66 -21.39
C SER A 2 -20.63 -0.55 -20.51
N ARG A 3 -21.35 -0.90 -19.44
CA ARG A 3 -21.85 0.09 -18.48
C ARG A 3 -20.64 0.70 -17.77
N LYS A 4 -20.34 1.97 -18.06
CA LYS A 4 -19.32 2.71 -17.31
C LYS A 4 -19.80 2.90 -15.87
N LEU A 5 -18.96 2.53 -14.91
CA LEU A 5 -19.23 2.74 -13.49
C LEU A 5 -19.31 4.24 -13.20
N THR A 6 -20.20 4.63 -12.29
CA THR A 6 -20.21 5.99 -11.75
C THR A 6 -18.97 6.24 -10.90
N LEU A 7 -18.58 7.51 -10.68
CA LEU A 7 -17.43 7.84 -9.83
C LEU A 7 -17.49 7.20 -8.42
N PRO A 8 -18.62 7.20 -7.70
CA PRO A 8 -18.71 6.49 -6.42
C PRO A 8 -18.54 4.97 -6.54
N GLN A 9 -19.03 4.38 -7.63
CA GLN A 9 -18.87 2.94 -7.88
C GLN A 9 -17.43 2.58 -8.24
N LEU A 10 -16.72 3.43 -9.00
CA LEU A 10 -15.29 3.24 -9.31
C LEU A 10 -14.47 3.17 -8.03
N LYS A 11 -14.61 4.16 -7.13
CA LYS A 11 -13.91 4.15 -5.83
C LYS A 11 -14.22 2.91 -5.00
N LYS A 12 -15.44 2.39 -5.09
CA LYS A 12 -15.90 1.27 -4.27
C LYS A 12 -15.47 -0.08 -4.83
N TYR A 13 -15.51 -0.27 -6.15
CA TYR A 13 -15.43 -1.60 -6.77
C TYR A 13 -14.24 -1.78 -7.72
N ASP A 14 -13.67 -0.70 -8.24
CA ASP A 14 -12.54 -0.78 -9.17
C ASP A 14 -11.21 -0.87 -8.42
N ILE A 15 -10.55 -2.02 -8.52
CA ILE A 15 -9.27 -2.27 -7.85
C ILE A 15 -8.16 -1.39 -8.43
N THR A 16 -8.14 -1.16 -9.75
CA THR A 16 -7.14 -0.29 -10.38
C THR A 16 -7.26 1.13 -9.84
N GLN A 17 -8.48 1.64 -9.71
CA GLN A 17 -8.74 2.95 -9.11
C GLN A 17 -8.25 3.00 -7.66
N LYS A 18 -8.56 1.98 -6.84
CA LYS A 18 -8.10 1.93 -5.44
C LYS A 18 -6.58 1.90 -5.32
N VAL A 19 -5.91 1.15 -6.19
CA VAL A 19 -4.43 1.12 -6.22
C VAL A 19 -3.87 2.47 -6.64
N ILE A 20 -4.45 3.13 -7.64
CA ILE A 20 -4.03 4.48 -8.04
C ILE A 20 -4.21 5.48 -6.88
N GLU A 21 -5.34 5.43 -6.16
CA GLU A 21 -5.59 6.28 -4.99
C GLU A 21 -4.58 6.02 -3.85
N ALA A 22 -4.26 4.75 -3.57
CA ALA A 22 -3.24 4.39 -2.60
C ALA A 22 -1.84 4.85 -3.03
N LEU A 23 -1.51 4.78 -4.32
CA LEU A 23 -0.25 5.28 -4.86
C LEU A 23 -0.19 6.81 -4.89
N ALA A 24 -1.33 7.51 -4.99
CA ALA A 24 -1.42 8.97 -4.97
C ALA A 24 -1.30 9.55 -3.56
N ASP A 25 -1.82 8.84 -2.55
CA ASP A 25 -1.70 9.20 -1.14
C ASP A 25 -0.24 9.20 -0.66
N SER A 26 0.19 10.31 -0.07
CA SER A 26 1.59 10.54 0.30
C SER A 26 2.08 9.60 1.41
N GLU A 27 1.26 9.35 2.42
CA GLU A 27 1.59 8.46 3.54
C GLU A 27 1.69 7.00 3.07
N SER A 28 0.68 6.51 2.33
CA SER A 28 0.68 5.18 1.72
C SER A 28 1.91 4.96 0.85
N ARG A 29 2.22 5.92 -0.04
CA ARG A 29 3.38 5.84 -0.93
C ARG A 29 4.70 5.85 -0.16
N ALA A 30 4.83 6.70 0.86
CA ALA A 30 6.02 6.75 1.71
C ALA A 30 6.25 5.43 2.44
N ILE A 31 5.20 4.86 3.04
CA ILE A 31 5.24 3.55 3.69
C ILE A 31 5.66 2.48 2.69
N LEU A 32 4.95 2.35 1.56
CA LEU A 32 5.23 1.35 0.53
C LEU A 32 6.69 1.39 0.05
N PHE A 33 7.20 2.59 -0.27
CA PHE A 33 8.56 2.76 -0.80
C PHE A 33 9.64 2.45 0.25
N SER A 34 9.40 2.80 1.51
CA SER A 34 10.33 2.53 2.60
C SER A 34 10.55 1.03 2.84
N ILE A 35 9.60 0.18 2.44
CA ILE A 35 9.64 -1.27 2.64
C ILE A 35 9.89 -2.09 1.36
N VAL A 36 10.39 -1.46 0.29
CA VAL A 36 10.76 -2.16 -0.96
C VAL A 36 12.03 -2.99 -0.74
N LYS A 37 13.12 -2.37 -0.30
CA LYS A 37 14.43 -3.04 -0.17
C LYS A 37 14.54 -3.91 1.08
N LYS A 38 13.89 -3.52 2.17
CA LYS A 38 13.92 -4.19 3.48
C LYS A 38 12.56 -4.04 4.13
N GLY A 39 12.03 -5.09 4.74
CA GLY A 39 10.80 -4.97 5.50
C GLY A 39 11.00 -4.15 6.79
N ASN A 40 9.93 -3.52 7.28
CA ASN A 40 9.91 -2.77 8.55
C ASN A 40 8.64 -3.10 9.36
N THR A 41 8.67 -2.78 10.65
CA THR A 41 7.51 -2.80 11.54
C THR A 41 6.70 -1.51 11.46
N ALA A 42 5.45 -1.55 11.92
CA ALA A 42 4.63 -0.34 12.05
C ALA A 42 5.26 0.74 12.95
N ALA A 43 5.94 0.32 14.04
CA ALA A 43 6.63 1.24 14.94
C ALA A 43 7.80 1.94 14.25
N GLU A 44 8.68 1.17 13.57
CA GLU A 44 9.80 1.75 12.82
C GLU A 44 9.32 2.68 11.70
N LEU A 45 8.22 2.34 11.02
CA LEU A 45 7.63 3.20 9.98
C LEU A 45 7.10 4.51 10.56
N SER A 46 6.40 4.44 11.69
CA SER A 46 5.92 5.63 12.42
C SER A 46 7.09 6.56 12.77
N ASP A 47 8.14 5.99 13.35
CA ASP A 47 9.29 6.77 13.84
C ASP A 47 10.12 7.36 12.69
N ASN A 48 10.34 6.60 11.63
CA ASN A 48 11.16 7.01 10.48
C ASN A 48 10.44 8.03 9.58
N LEU A 49 9.14 7.82 9.33
CA LEU A 49 8.36 8.66 8.41
C LEU A 49 7.65 9.81 9.12
N LYS A 50 7.70 9.86 10.46
CA LYS A 50 6.99 10.87 11.29
C LYS A 50 5.48 10.87 11.06
N ILE A 51 4.92 9.68 10.82
CA ILE A 51 3.48 9.45 10.65
C ILE A 51 2.95 8.89 11.98
N PRO A 52 1.81 9.35 12.50
CA PRO A 52 1.21 8.77 13.70
C PRO A 52 1.03 7.26 13.58
N LEU A 53 1.38 6.51 14.63
CA LEU A 53 1.34 5.05 14.62
C LEU A 53 -0.02 4.48 14.20
N SER A 54 -1.13 5.11 14.63
CA SER A 54 -2.48 4.73 14.23
C SER A 54 -2.72 4.90 12.72
N SER A 55 -2.22 5.99 12.12
CA SER A 55 -2.26 6.21 10.68
C SER A 55 -1.43 5.14 9.96
N VAL A 56 -0.22 4.81 10.44
CA VAL A 56 0.60 3.74 9.85
C VAL A 56 -0.14 2.41 9.85
N TYR A 57 -0.76 2.01 10.96
CA TYR A 57 -1.55 0.78 11.01
C TYR A 57 -2.71 0.78 10.01
N LYS A 58 -3.42 1.89 9.89
CA LYS A 58 -4.51 2.04 8.90
C LYS A 58 -3.97 1.87 7.48
N LYS A 59 -2.91 2.59 7.11
CA LYS A 59 -2.31 2.51 5.77
C LYS A 59 -1.74 1.12 5.46
N LEU A 60 -1.10 0.47 6.42
CA LEU A 60 -0.63 -0.90 6.26
C LEU A 60 -1.79 -1.87 6.01
N SER A 61 -2.91 -1.72 6.72
CA SER A 61 -4.12 -2.51 6.49
C SER A 61 -4.66 -2.31 5.07
N ASP A 62 -4.79 -1.05 4.64
CA ASP A 62 -5.29 -0.70 3.31
C ASP A 62 -4.38 -1.27 2.19
N LEU A 63 -3.06 -1.16 2.36
CA LEU A 63 -2.07 -1.70 1.42
C LEU A 63 -2.03 -3.24 1.42
N GLU A 64 -2.28 -3.89 2.57
CA GLU A 64 -2.36 -5.36 2.70
C GLU A 64 -3.63 -5.88 2.00
N GLU A 65 -4.77 -5.19 2.15
CA GLU A 65 -6.04 -5.49 1.46
C GLU A 65 -5.91 -5.36 -0.06
N LEU A 66 -5.18 -4.34 -0.54
CA LEU A 66 -4.86 -4.17 -1.96
C LEU A 66 -3.75 -5.10 -2.47
N THR A 67 -3.22 -5.98 -1.62
CA THR A 67 -2.13 -6.92 -1.95
C THR A 67 -0.86 -6.23 -2.47
N LEU A 68 -0.64 -4.97 -2.10
CA LEU A 68 0.57 -4.22 -2.44
C LEU A 68 1.74 -4.52 -1.50
N ILE A 69 1.44 -5.04 -0.32
CA ILE A 69 2.43 -5.46 0.68
C ILE A 69 2.13 -6.88 1.19
N LYS A 70 3.06 -7.45 1.94
CA LYS A 70 2.91 -8.71 2.67
C LYS A 70 3.51 -8.64 4.05
N VAL A 71 3.01 -9.48 4.96
CA VAL A 71 3.74 -9.81 6.18
C VAL A 71 4.88 -10.75 5.80
N GLU A 72 6.12 -10.27 5.94
CA GLU A 72 7.33 -11.06 5.67
C GLU A 72 7.58 -12.07 6.80
N LYS A 73 7.38 -11.64 8.05
CA LYS A 73 7.54 -12.48 9.24
C LYS A 73 6.83 -11.89 10.46
N TRP A 74 6.64 -12.74 11.47
CA TRP A 74 6.21 -12.34 12.80
C TRP A 74 7.40 -12.35 13.75
N MET A 75 7.42 -11.39 14.67
CA MET A 75 8.45 -11.25 15.69
C MET A 75 7.78 -11.13 17.07
N LEU A 76 8.53 -11.44 18.12
CA LEU A 76 8.13 -11.27 19.51
C LEU A 76 8.93 -10.13 20.11
N SER A 77 8.27 -9.25 20.86
CA SER A 77 8.96 -8.27 21.68
C SER A 77 9.49 -8.90 22.97
N ASP A 78 10.39 -8.20 23.66
CA ASP A 78 10.92 -8.62 24.97
C ASP A 78 9.81 -8.82 26.03
N LYS A 79 8.65 -8.20 25.82
CA LYS A 79 7.44 -8.35 26.66
C LYS A 79 6.47 -9.42 26.15
N GLY A 80 6.91 -10.27 25.21
CA GLY A 80 6.12 -11.38 24.65
C GLY A 80 5.02 -10.97 23.67
N ARG A 81 4.98 -9.70 23.22
CA ARG A 81 3.95 -9.24 22.27
C ARG A 81 4.35 -9.56 20.84
N LYS A 82 3.44 -10.17 20.07
CA LYS A 82 3.65 -10.44 18.64
C LYS A 82 3.49 -9.16 17.83
N TYR A 83 4.38 -8.95 16.86
CA TYR A 83 4.27 -7.89 15.87
C TYR A 83 4.70 -8.36 14.47
N LYS A 84 4.19 -7.67 13.46
CA LYS A 84 4.41 -7.98 12.04
C LYS A 84 5.59 -7.17 11.48
N PHE A 85 6.40 -7.82 10.64
CA PHE A 85 7.32 -7.18 9.71
C PHE A 85 6.68 -7.16 8.32
N TYR A 86 6.59 -5.98 7.71
CA TYR A 86 5.92 -5.77 6.43
C TYR A 86 6.93 -5.52 5.33
N ARG A 87 6.68 -6.06 4.13
CA ARG A 87 7.50 -5.85 2.93
C ARG A 87 6.63 -5.54 1.71
N SER A 88 7.10 -4.67 0.83
CA SER A 88 6.43 -4.40 -0.44
C SER A 88 6.42 -5.64 -1.33
N ARG A 89 5.31 -5.88 -2.01
CA ARG A 89 5.19 -6.87 -3.10
C ARG A 89 5.55 -6.28 -4.46
N ILE A 90 5.67 -4.95 -4.56
CA ILE A 90 6.00 -4.25 -5.80
C ILE A 90 7.26 -3.42 -5.65
N SER A 91 8.11 -3.44 -6.68
CA SER A 91 9.37 -2.69 -6.75
C SER A 91 9.23 -1.43 -7.62
N LYS A 92 8.26 -1.42 -8.54
CA LYS A 92 7.95 -0.30 -9.43
C LYS A 92 6.46 -0.25 -9.75
N ALA A 93 5.94 0.97 -9.93
CA ALA A 93 4.60 1.21 -10.46
C ALA A 93 4.68 2.32 -11.52
N ASP A 94 4.11 2.07 -12.70
CA ASP A 94 3.98 3.05 -13.78
C ASP A 94 2.49 3.32 -14.02
N ILE A 95 2.11 4.60 -14.02
CA ILE A 95 0.76 5.04 -14.40
C ILE A 95 0.89 5.81 -15.71
N SER A 96 0.24 5.34 -16.76
CA SER A 96 0.19 6.03 -18.04
C SER A 96 -1.23 6.43 -18.39
N ILE A 97 -1.40 7.70 -18.79
CA ILE A 97 -2.69 8.21 -19.27
C ILE A 97 -2.67 8.04 -20.79
N ARG A 98 -3.34 6.99 -21.27
CA ARG A 98 -3.61 6.80 -22.69
C ARG A 98 -5.10 7.00 -22.88
N ASN A 99 -5.48 7.92 -23.77
CA ASN A 99 -6.87 8.30 -23.99
C ASN A 99 -7.76 7.04 -24.19
N PRO A 100 -8.87 6.81 -23.45
CA PRO A 100 -9.45 7.55 -22.33
C PRO A 100 -9.27 6.92 -20.93
N GLU A 101 -8.49 5.84 -20.76
CA GLU A 101 -8.38 5.10 -19.49
C GLU A 101 -6.94 5.01 -18.98
N PRO A 102 -6.70 5.18 -17.66
CA PRO A 102 -5.36 5.04 -17.11
C PRO A 102 -4.93 3.57 -17.15
N VAL A 103 -3.69 3.33 -17.59
CA VAL A 103 -3.06 2.01 -17.52
C VAL A 103 -2.08 2.01 -16.36
N LEU A 104 -2.34 1.16 -15.38
CA LEU A 104 -1.46 0.89 -14.26
C LEU A 104 -0.64 -0.37 -14.54
N THR A 105 0.70 -0.26 -14.49
CA THR A 105 1.62 -1.40 -14.56
C THR A 105 2.37 -1.51 -13.25
N LEU A 106 2.31 -2.69 -12.61
CA LEU A 106 3.02 -2.99 -11.37
C LEU A 106 4.11 -4.03 -11.64
N ILE A 107 5.33 -3.78 -11.16
CA ILE A 107 6.44 -4.73 -11.23
C ILE A 107 6.65 -5.35 -9.85
N PRO A 108 6.70 -6.69 -9.74
CA PRO A 108 6.90 -7.36 -8.46
C PRO A 108 8.26 -7.04 -7.81
N ASN A 109 8.32 -7.22 -6.49
CA ASN A 109 9.52 -7.09 -5.65
C ASN A 109 10.02 -8.46 -5.19
#